data_AF-W0LF74-F1
#
_entry.id   AF-W0LF74-F1
#
_cell.length_a   1.000
_cell.length_b   1.000
_cell.length_c   1.000
_cell.angle_alpha   90.00
_cell.angle_beta   90.00
_cell.angle_gamma   90.00
#
_symmetry.space_group_name_H-M   'P 1'
#
loop_
_entity.id
_entity.type
_entity.pdbx_description
1 polymer ?
#
loop_
_entity_poly.entity_id
_entity_poly.type
_entity_poly.pdbx_seq_one_letter_code
_entity_poly.pdbx_strand_id
1 'polypeptide(L)'
;MRFVIGGQIEKTKLAETVRRLAGDKATSVEIMGDIEAAMALKTGQADYYLGACNTGGGGALAMAIAIAGADKCITLGMPGKILSDDEISASVQAGKTAFGFTGQDIDAVVPVVIAAIFQRS
;
A
#
# COMPACT_ATOMS: atom_id res chain seq x y z
N MET A 1 1.73 -13.56 -3.40
CA MET A 1 0.93 -12.34 -3.15
C MET A 1 1.06 -11.39 -4.33
N ARG A 2 -0.04 -10.80 -4.77
CA ARG A 2 -0.13 -9.87 -5.91
C ARG A 2 -0.28 -8.46 -5.39
N PHE A 3 0.63 -7.59 -5.78
CA PHE A 3 0.65 -6.19 -5.35
C PHE A 3 0.36 -5.26 -6.52
N VAL A 4 -0.45 -4.23 -6.27
CA VAL A 4 -0.65 -3.12 -7.21
C VAL A 4 -0.18 -1.82 -6.59
N ILE A 5 0.54 -1.05 -7.39
CA ILE A 5 1.11 0.24 -7.01
C ILE A 5 0.28 1.33 -7.69
N GLY A 6 -0.46 2.07 -6.88
CA GLY A 6 -1.16 3.27 -7.29
C GLY A 6 -0.40 4.54 -6.90
N GLY A 7 -1.10 5.66 -6.92
CA GLY A 7 -0.58 6.98 -6.63
C GLY A 7 0.13 7.63 -7.80
N GLN A 8 0.65 8.83 -7.55
CA GLN A 8 1.28 9.66 -8.58
C GLN A 8 2.75 9.97 -8.28
N ILE A 9 3.26 9.53 -7.14
CA ILE A 9 4.59 9.87 -6.64
C ILE A 9 5.42 8.61 -6.47
N GLU A 10 6.67 8.66 -6.94
CA GLU A 10 7.70 7.63 -6.66
C GLU A 10 7.24 6.18 -6.94
N LYS A 11 6.35 5.97 -7.92
CA LYS A 11 5.75 4.65 -8.20
C LYS A 11 6.80 3.58 -8.50
N THR A 12 7.83 3.94 -9.26
CA THR A 12 8.94 3.03 -9.59
C THR A 12 9.72 2.63 -8.35
N LYS A 13 10.12 3.61 -7.52
CA LYS A 13 10.81 3.36 -6.25
C LYS A 13 9.97 2.48 -5.32
N LEU A 14 8.68 2.76 -5.20
CA LEU A 14 7.76 1.97 -4.39
C LEU A 14 7.66 0.52 -4.92
N ALA A 15 7.46 0.34 -6.22
CA ALA A 15 7.39 -0.99 -6.83
C ALA A 15 8.69 -1.79 -6.63
N GLU A 16 9.85 -1.17 -6.84
CA GLU A 16 11.16 -1.80 -6.63
C GLU A 16 11.38 -2.17 -5.16
N THR A 17 10.98 -1.30 -4.24
CA THR A 17 11.06 -1.56 -2.80
C THR A 17 10.20 -2.75 -2.41
N VAL A 18 8.96 -2.82 -2.91
CA VAL A 18 8.06 -3.97 -2.69
C VAL A 18 8.66 -5.25 -3.29
N ARG A 19 9.15 -5.22 -4.54
CA ARG A 19 9.77 -6.40 -5.18
C ARG A 19 10.97 -6.91 -4.38
N ARG A 20 11.85 -6.00 -3.95
CA ARG A 20 13.04 -6.35 -3.17
C ARG A 20 12.68 -6.98 -1.82
N LEU A 21 11.71 -6.41 -1.11
CA LEU A 21 11.32 -6.87 0.22
C LEU A 21 10.48 -8.16 0.18
N ALA A 22 9.62 -8.30 -0.84
CA ALA A 22 8.76 -9.46 -0.98
C ALA A 22 9.46 -10.67 -1.60
N GLY A 23 10.44 -10.44 -2.49
CA GLY A 23 11.15 -11.50 -3.21
C GLY A 23 10.17 -12.50 -3.84
N ASP A 24 10.46 -13.78 -3.70
CA ASP A 24 9.68 -14.87 -4.29
C ASP A 24 8.27 -15.03 -3.68
N LYS A 25 7.97 -14.35 -2.58
CA LYS A 25 6.62 -14.33 -2.00
C LYS A 25 5.66 -13.42 -2.78
N ALA A 26 6.18 -12.50 -3.59
CA ALA A 26 5.39 -11.72 -4.54
C ALA A 26 5.28 -12.45 -5.88
N THR A 27 4.05 -12.78 -6.28
CA THR A 27 3.76 -13.38 -7.59
C THR A 27 3.63 -12.31 -8.68
N SER A 28 3.25 -11.08 -8.31
CA SER A 28 3.29 -9.91 -9.19
C SER A 28 3.41 -8.61 -8.40
N VAL A 29 4.03 -7.60 -9.01
CA VAL A 29 4.07 -6.21 -8.52
C VAL A 29 3.90 -5.29 -9.73
N GLU A 30 2.72 -4.72 -9.89
CA GLU A 30 2.31 -3.98 -11.08
C GLU A 30 2.05 -2.51 -10.76
N ILE A 31 2.58 -1.60 -11.59
CA ILE A 31 2.29 -0.17 -11.49
C ILE A 31 1.09 0.12 -12.38
N MET A 32 0.08 0.79 -11.83
CA MET A 32 -1.18 1.08 -12.52
C MET A 32 -1.65 2.52 -12.26
N GLY A 33 -2.69 2.96 -12.98
CA GLY A 33 -3.45 4.14 -12.59
C GLY A 33 -4.20 3.94 -11.27
N ASP A 34 -4.57 5.03 -10.60
CA ASP A 34 -5.25 4.98 -9.29
C ASP A 34 -6.55 4.17 -9.33
N ILE A 35 -7.35 4.36 -10.38
CA ILE A 35 -8.62 3.66 -10.58
C ILE A 35 -8.37 2.18 -10.88
N GLU A 36 -7.45 1.86 -11.77
CA GLU A 36 -7.12 0.49 -12.16
C GLU A 36 -6.60 -0.33 -10.98
N ALA A 37 -5.66 0.23 -10.21
CA ALA A 37 -5.14 -0.41 -9.00
C ALA A 37 -6.24 -0.64 -7.96
N ALA A 38 -7.11 0.35 -7.73
CA ALA A 38 -8.23 0.21 -6.80
C ALA A 38 -9.26 -0.84 -7.27
N MET A 39 -9.53 -0.90 -8.58
CA MET A 39 -10.40 -1.91 -9.18
C MET A 39 -9.79 -3.32 -9.10
N ALA A 40 -8.48 -3.46 -9.33
CA ALA A 40 -7.78 -4.73 -9.20
C ALA A 40 -7.88 -5.28 -7.77
N LEU A 41 -7.75 -4.40 -6.76
CA LEU A 41 -7.99 -4.77 -5.37
C LEU A 41 -9.45 -5.18 -5.11
N LYS A 42 -10.42 -4.35 -5.55
CA LYS A 42 -11.86 -4.62 -5.32
C LYS A 42 -12.33 -5.94 -5.95
N THR A 43 -11.77 -6.29 -7.11
CA THR A 43 -12.15 -7.48 -7.87
C THR A 43 -11.33 -8.73 -7.52
N GLY A 44 -10.36 -8.62 -6.60
CA GLY A 44 -9.50 -9.73 -6.20
C GLY A 44 -8.46 -10.13 -7.25
N GLN A 45 -8.18 -9.27 -8.23
CA GLN A 45 -7.06 -9.42 -9.16
C GLN A 45 -5.72 -9.09 -8.48
N ALA A 46 -5.75 -8.25 -7.44
CA ALA A 46 -4.64 -7.97 -6.55
C ALA A 46 -5.03 -8.26 -5.10
N ASP A 47 -4.03 -8.62 -4.29
CA ASP A 47 -4.23 -8.91 -2.86
C ASP A 47 -4.01 -7.64 -2.01
N TYR A 48 -3.08 -6.78 -2.45
CA TYR A 48 -2.69 -5.57 -1.73
C TYR A 48 -2.47 -4.38 -2.66
N TYR A 49 -2.88 -3.20 -2.19
CA TYR A 49 -2.65 -1.90 -2.81
C TYR A 49 -1.68 -1.09 -1.96
N LEU A 50 -0.67 -0.49 -2.60
CA LEU A 50 0.20 0.51 -1.98
C LEU A 50 0.20 1.77 -2.86
N GLY A 51 -0.04 2.93 -2.26
CA GLY A 51 -0.10 4.20 -3.00
C GLY A 51 0.63 5.33 -2.26
N ALA A 52 1.55 5.99 -2.98
CA ALA A 52 2.25 7.16 -2.47
C ALA A 52 1.71 8.46 -3.10
N CYS A 53 1.50 9.49 -2.27
CA CYS A 53 1.14 10.84 -2.70
C CYS A 53 1.74 11.92 -1.79
N ASN A 54 1.48 13.20 -2.03
CA ASN A 54 2.07 14.28 -1.21
C ASN A 54 1.54 14.31 0.23
N THR A 55 0.31 13.87 0.44
CA THR A 55 -0.40 13.99 1.73
C THR A 55 -0.62 12.65 2.43
N GLY A 56 -0.25 11.54 1.80
CA GLY A 56 -0.51 10.19 2.30
C GLY A 56 -1.90 9.67 2.00
N GLY A 57 -2.92 10.40 2.46
CA GLY A 57 -4.33 10.08 2.23
C GLY A 57 -4.94 10.69 0.96
N GLY A 58 -4.11 11.30 0.10
CA GLY A 58 -4.55 12.03 -1.10
C GLY A 58 -5.11 11.13 -2.20
N GLY A 59 -5.13 11.64 -3.45
CA GLY A 59 -5.86 11.05 -4.58
C GLY A 59 -5.70 9.53 -4.77
N ALA A 60 -4.50 9.00 -4.50
CA ALA A 60 -4.20 7.57 -4.52
C ALA A 60 -5.12 6.75 -3.59
N LEU A 61 -5.03 7.01 -2.28
CA LEU A 61 -5.82 6.29 -1.28
C LEU A 61 -7.30 6.70 -1.34
N ALA A 62 -7.62 7.94 -1.73
CA ALA A 62 -8.99 8.39 -1.92
C ALA A 62 -9.74 7.54 -2.96
N MET A 63 -9.09 7.18 -4.08
CA MET A 63 -9.69 6.28 -5.07
C MET A 63 -9.86 4.86 -4.54
N ALA A 64 -8.87 4.33 -3.81
CA ALA A 64 -9.00 3.04 -3.14
C ALA A 64 -10.16 3.04 -2.14
N ILE A 65 -10.35 4.10 -1.36
CA ILE A 65 -11.47 4.23 -0.42
C ILE A 65 -12.81 4.22 -1.16
N ALA A 66 -12.93 4.99 -2.24
CA ALA A 66 -14.16 5.12 -3.02
C ALA A 66 -14.57 3.80 -3.71
N ILE A 67 -13.60 3.01 -4.17
CA ILE A 67 -13.84 1.80 -4.98
C ILE A 67 -13.79 0.52 -4.14
N ALA A 68 -12.73 0.37 -3.34
CA ALA A 68 -12.49 -0.84 -2.54
C ALA A 68 -13.25 -0.82 -1.21
N GLY A 69 -13.47 0.37 -0.64
CA GLY A 69 -14.15 0.57 0.64
C GLY A 69 -13.21 1.11 1.73
N ALA A 70 -13.72 2.01 2.57
CA ALA A 70 -12.96 2.62 3.66
C ALA A 70 -12.49 1.59 4.71
N ASP A 71 -13.24 0.50 4.89
CA ASP A 71 -12.89 -0.59 5.80
C ASP A 71 -11.58 -1.28 5.39
N LYS A 72 -11.23 -1.29 4.10
CA LYS A 72 -10.00 -1.89 3.56
C LYS A 72 -8.80 -0.95 3.55
N CYS A 73 -9.05 0.35 3.68
CA CYS A 73 -8.03 1.38 3.50
C CYS A 73 -7.51 1.94 4.82
N ILE A 74 -6.26 2.40 4.80
CA ILE A 74 -5.66 3.15 5.89
C ILE A 74 -4.53 4.07 5.39
N THR A 75 -4.43 5.26 5.96
CA THR A 75 -3.28 6.15 5.78
C THR A 75 -2.24 5.85 6.86
N LEU A 76 -1.06 5.41 6.46
CA LEU A 76 0.05 5.04 7.35
C LEU A 76 1.05 6.18 7.59
N GLY A 77 1.15 7.12 6.66
CA GLY A 77 2.06 8.26 6.77
C GLY A 77 1.46 9.50 6.13
N MET A 78 1.64 10.64 6.77
CA MET A 78 1.27 11.98 6.31
C MET A 78 2.44 12.93 6.62
N PRO A 79 2.53 14.12 6.00
CA PRO A 79 3.63 15.04 6.28
C PRO A 79 3.78 15.32 7.78
N GLY A 80 4.95 15.00 8.34
CA GLY A 80 5.27 15.19 9.76
C GLY A 80 4.72 14.13 10.71
N LYS A 81 4.02 13.09 10.24
CA LYS A 81 3.52 12.00 11.08
C LYS A 81 3.45 10.67 10.33
N ILE A 82 4.17 9.68 10.85
CA ILE A 82 4.06 8.27 10.44
C ILE A 82 3.47 7.50 11.61
N LEU A 83 2.61 6.52 11.35
CA LEU A 83 2.18 5.56 12.36
C LEU A 83 3.38 4.75 12.85
N SER A 84 3.35 4.32 14.11
CA SER A 84 4.37 3.42 14.65
C SER A 84 4.32 2.05 13.98
N ASP A 85 5.43 1.32 14.04
CA ASP A 85 5.52 -0.02 13.45
C ASP A 85 4.45 -0.98 13.99
N ASP A 86 4.11 -0.84 15.27
CA ASP A 86 3.05 -1.59 15.95
C ASP A 86 1.66 -1.25 15.40
N GLU A 87 1.36 0.04 15.19
CA GLU A 87 0.09 0.49 14.60
C GLU A 87 -0.05 0.03 13.14
N ILE A 88 1.04 0.09 12.36
CA ILE A 88 1.07 -0.41 10.98
C ILE A 88 0.78 -1.92 10.98
N SER A 89 1.50 -2.67 11.81
CA SER A 89 1.36 -4.13 11.90
C SER A 89 -0.04 -4.54 12.36
N ALA A 90 -0.58 -3.88 13.39
CA ALA A 90 -1.94 -4.10 13.88
C ALA A 90 -2.98 -3.83 12.79
N SER A 91 -2.76 -2.82 11.94
CA SER A 91 -3.67 -2.49 10.83
C SER A 91 -3.68 -3.58 9.76
N VAL A 92 -2.52 -4.15 9.41
CA VAL A 92 -2.43 -5.29 8.49
C VAL A 92 -3.14 -6.53 9.08
N GLN A 93 -2.92 -6.80 10.37
CA GLN A 93 -3.58 -7.90 11.09
C GLN A 93 -5.10 -7.73 11.17
N ALA A 94 -5.58 -6.49 11.30
CA ALA A 94 -6.99 -6.13 11.25
C ALA A 94 -7.62 -6.28 9.85
N GLY A 95 -6.86 -6.70 8.84
CA GLY A 95 -7.37 -7.02 7.51
C GLY A 95 -7.40 -5.82 6.55
N LYS A 96 -6.67 -4.75 6.85
CA LYS A 96 -6.42 -3.67 5.88
C LYS A 96 -5.61 -4.22 4.71
N THR A 97 -5.96 -3.80 3.48
CA THR A 97 -5.31 -4.26 2.25
C THR A 97 -4.92 -3.12 1.31
N ALA A 98 -5.33 -1.88 1.60
CA ALA A 98 -4.91 -0.69 0.86
C ALA A 98 -4.23 0.32 1.78
N PHE A 99 -2.99 0.67 1.45
CA PHE A 99 -2.13 1.49 2.30
C PHE A 99 -1.69 2.77 1.57
N GLY A 100 -1.98 3.92 2.17
CA GLY A 100 -1.56 5.23 1.66
C GLY A 100 -0.51 5.87 2.56
N PHE A 101 0.52 6.45 1.97
CA PHE A 101 1.60 7.14 2.70
C PHE A 101 2.27 8.19 1.81
N THR A 102 3.15 9.02 2.37
CA THR A 102 3.85 10.01 1.55
C THR A 102 5.06 9.39 0.83
N GLY A 103 5.47 9.96 -0.30
CA GLY A 103 6.62 9.43 -1.06
C GLY A 103 7.93 9.40 -0.25
N GLN A 104 8.14 10.36 0.65
CA GLN A 104 9.30 10.38 1.56
C GLN A 104 9.25 9.25 2.60
N ASP A 105 8.07 8.73 2.92
CA ASP A 105 7.89 7.70 3.95
C ASP A 105 8.06 6.27 3.40
N ILE A 106 8.32 6.09 2.10
CA ILE A 106 8.45 4.77 1.45
C ILE A 106 9.43 3.87 2.21
N ASP A 107 10.62 4.40 2.53
CA ASP A 107 11.70 3.62 3.13
C ASP A 107 11.43 3.25 4.61
N ALA A 108 10.54 4.00 5.28
CA ALA A 108 10.13 3.72 6.65
C ALA A 108 8.90 2.79 6.71
N VAL A 109 7.88 3.05 5.89
CA VAL A 109 6.57 2.38 5.98
C VAL A 109 6.56 1.02 5.29
N VAL A 110 7.12 0.93 4.07
CA VAL A 110 6.98 -0.27 3.24
C VAL A 110 7.62 -1.52 3.87
N PRO A 111 8.82 -1.46 4.49
CA PRO A 111 9.39 -2.62 5.18
C PRO A 111 8.46 -3.21 6.23
N VAL A 112 7.82 -2.36 7.04
CA VAL A 112 6.92 -2.78 8.12
C VAL A 112 5.65 -3.41 7.55
N VAL A 113 5.04 -2.78 6.55
CA VAL A 113 3.84 -3.33 5.89
C VAL A 113 4.11 -4.70 5.30
N ILE A 114 5.20 -4.84 4.55
CA ILE A 114 5.54 -6.11 3.88
C ILE A 114 5.88 -7.20 4.90
N ALA A 115 6.63 -6.88 5.96
CA ALA A 115 6.89 -7.81 7.05
C ALA A 115 5.58 -8.28 7.72
N ALA A 116 4.68 -7.36 8.05
CA ALA A 116 3.40 -7.67 8.68
C ALA A 116 2.49 -8.54 7.80
N ILE A 117 2.47 -8.30 6.49
CA ILE A 117 1.71 -9.13 5.53
C ILE A 117 2.18 -10.58 5.58
N PHE A 118 3.49 -10.81 5.58
CA PHE A 118 4.05 -12.16 5.57
C PHE A 118 4.12 -12.84 6.93
N GLN A 119 3.97 -12.12 8.03
CA GLN A 119 3.78 -12.73 9.36
C GLN A 119 2.37 -13.33 9.51
N ARG A 120 1.40 -12.85 8.73
CA ARG A 120 0.01 -13.33 8.72
C ARG A 120 -0.20 -14.55 7.79
N SER A 121 0.82 -14.92 7.01
CA SER A 121 0.73 -15.89 5.90
C SER A 121 1.18 -17.29 6.28
#